data_AF-A0A0C2NVQ0-F1
#
_entry.id   AF-A0A0C2NVQ0-F1
#
_cell.length_a   1.000
_cell.length_b   1.000
_cell.length_c   1.000
_cell.angle_alpha   90.00
_cell.angle_beta   90.00
_cell.angle_gamma   90.00
#
_symmetry.space_group_name_H-M   'P 1'
#
loop_
_entity.id
_entity.type
_entity.pdbx_description
1 polymer ?
#
loop_
_entity_poly.entity_id
_entity_poly.type
_entity_poly.pdbx_seq_one_letter_code
_entity_poly.pdbx_strand_id
1 'polypeptide(L)'
;MIKVVNKVTSFLLLFFILVLCLNKLKVIDYSEELRNIFYFLTLILTVFSAINVILTSNSKLFKFINMVIILNLIIGGIISILESGLNMYIYSCLAFTSIYCIIDMFYKKV
;
A
#
# COMPACT_ATOMS: atom_id res chain seq x y z
N MET A 1 3.94 20.53 -7.46
CA MET A 1 2.64 20.12 -6.89
C MET A 1 2.47 18.59 -6.86
N ILE A 2 2.48 17.89 -8.00
CA ILE A 2 2.31 16.42 -8.07
C ILE A 2 3.34 15.66 -7.21
N LYS A 3 4.61 16.08 -7.20
CA LYS A 3 5.66 15.44 -6.39
C LYS A 3 5.42 15.53 -4.87
N VAL A 4 4.82 16.63 -4.39
CA VAL A 4 4.50 16.80 -2.97
C VAL A 4 3.31 15.93 -2.59
N VAL A 5 2.29 15.87 -3.45
CA VAL A 5 1.14 14.97 -3.29
C VAL A 5 1.61 13.52 -3.18
N ASN A 6 2.52 13.08 -4.06
CA ASN A 6 3.06 11.70 -3.99
C ASN A 6 3.75 11.40 -2.67
N LYS A 7 4.59 12.32 -2.16
CA LYS A 7 5.24 12.13 -0.86
C LYS A 7 4.25 12.07 0.29
N VAL A 8 3.21 12.92 0.28
CA VAL A 8 2.14 12.88 1.30
C VAL A 8 1.37 11.57 1.22
N THR A 9 1.04 11.10 0.01
CA THR A 9 0.38 9.80 -0.19
C THR A 9 1.23 8.65 0.31
N SER A 10 2.54 8.64 0.03
CA SER A 10 3.46 7.61 0.53
C SER A 10 3.61 7.63 2.05
N PHE A 11 3.63 8.83 2.66
CA PHE A 11 3.63 8.96 4.12
C PHE A 11 2.34 8.41 4.74
N LEU A 12 1.17 8.81 4.21
CA LEU A 12 -0.13 8.32 4.68
C LEU A 12 -0.24 6.81 4.56
N LEU A 13 0.24 6.24 3.44
CA LEU A 13 0.29 4.79 3.24
C LEU A 13 1.12 4.09 4.31
N LEU A 14 2.34 4.58 4.55
CA LEU A 14 3.20 4.02 5.60
C LEU A 14 2.56 4.13 6.98
N PHE A 15 1.92 5.26 7.28
CA PHE A 15 1.20 5.46 8.53
C PHE A 15 0.06 4.44 8.69
N PHE A 16 -0.80 4.27 7.68
CA PHE A 16 -1.91 3.31 7.77
C PHE A 16 -1.43 1.86 7.87
N ILE A 17 -0.40 1.49 7.10
CA ILE A 17 0.22 0.15 7.20
C ILE A 17 0.74 -0.09 8.62
N LEU A 18 1.36 0.92 9.24
CA LEU A 18 1.88 0.83 10.60
C LEU A 18 0.77 0.70 11.64
N VAL A 19 -0.30 1.50 11.54
CA VAL A 19 -1.47 1.41 12.43
C VAL A 19 -2.12 0.03 12.33
N LEU A 20 -2.31 -0.50 11.12
CA LEU A 20 -2.83 -1.85 10.89
C LEU A 20 -1.93 -2.94 11.48
N CYS A 21 -0.61 -2.78 11.34
CA CYS A 21 0.36 -3.71 11.90
C CYS A 21 0.31 -3.72 13.44
N LEU A 22 0.26 -2.54 14.07
CA LEU A 22 0.17 -2.42 15.52
C LEU A 22 -1.11 -3.05 16.09
N ASN A 23 -2.21 -2.97 15.36
CA ASN A 23 -3.45 -3.66 15.76
C ASN A 23 -3.34 -5.17 15.63
N LYS A 24 -2.71 -5.67 14.57
CA LYS A 24 -2.47 -7.09 14.42
C LYS A 24 -1.53 -7.64 15.51
N LEU A 25 -0.58 -6.84 15.97
CA LEU A 25 0.31 -7.15 17.09
C LEU A 25 -0.32 -6.94 18.47
N LYS A 26 -1.60 -6.53 18.54
CA LYS A 26 -2.33 -6.20 19.77
C LYS A 26 -1.67 -5.13 20.64
N VAL A 27 -0.89 -4.24 20.02
CA VAL A 27 -0.32 -3.05 20.68
C VAL A 27 -1.38 -1.95 20.80
N ILE A 28 -2.25 -1.83 19.77
CA ILE A 28 -3.35 -0.88 19.73
C ILE A 28 -4.62 -1.64 19.35
N ASP A 29 -5.61 -1.70 20.23
CA ASP A 29 -6.91 -2.26 19.89
C ASP A 29 -7.90 -1.16 19.50
N TYR A 30 -8.61 -1.37 18.39
CA TYR A 30 -9.70 -0.53 17.92
C TYR A 30 -10.88 -1.38 17.44
N SER A 31 -12.05 -0.76 17.31
CA SER A 31 -13.28 -1.45 16.89
C SER A 31 -13.14 -2.09 15.51
N GLU A 32 -13.96 -3.11 15.25
CA GLU A 32 -13.98 -3.78 13.94
C GLU A 32 -14.33 -2.81 12.80
N GLU A 33 -15.23 -1.86 13.07
CA GLU A 33 -15.59 -0.81 12.12
C GLU A 33 -14.38 0.07 11.76
N LEU A 34 -13.63 0.55 12.76
CA LEU A 34 -12.44 1.37 12.51
C LEU A 34 -11.35 0.59 11.78
N ARG A 35 -11.20 -0.70 12.10
CA ARG A 35 -10.30 -1.62 11.38
C ARG A 35 -10.65 -1.71 9.90
N ASN A 36 -11.93 -1.88 9.60
CA ASN A 36 -12.42 -2.00 8.23
C ASN A 36 -12.24 -0.69 7.45
N ILE A 37 -12.46 0.45 8.11
CA ILE A 37 -12.19 1.78 7.54
C ILE A 37 -10.71 1.91 7.17
N PHE A 38 -9.78 1.56 8.07
CA PHE A 38 -8.35 1.62 7.77
C PHE A 38 -7.91 0.67 6.67
N TYR A 39 -8.46 -0.55 6.62
CA TYR A 39 -8.21 -1.47 5.50
C TYR A 39 -8.65 -0.85 4.17
N PHE A 40 -9.85 -0.28 4.11
CA PHE A 40 -10.40 0.33 2.91
C PHE A 40 -9.59 1.54 2.46
N LEU A 41 -9.23 2.44 3.39
CA LEU A 41 -8.37 3.59 3.09
C LEU A 41 -7.00 3.14 2.54
N THR A 42 -6.39 2.14 3.17
CA THR A 42 -5.09 1.61 2.74
C THR A 42 -5.17 1.05 1.32
N LEU A 43 -6.24 0.34 1.00
CA LEU A 43 -6.47 -0.23 -0.33
C LEU A 43 -6.58 0.87 -1.39
N ILE A 44 -7.47 1.86 -1.18
CA ILE A 44 -7.67 2.97 -2.13
C ILE A 44 -6.36 3.72 -2.36
N LEU A 45 -5.66 4.07 -1.28
CA LEU A 45 -4.40 4.80 -1.38
C LEU A 45 -3.33 3.98 -2.10
N THR A 46 -3.29 2.66 -1.90
CA THR A 46 -2.32 1.77 -2.55
C THR A 46 -2.56 1.74 -4.05
N VAL A 47 -3.82 1.57 -4.46
CA VAL A 47 -4.22 1.58 -5.87
C VAL A 47 -3.93 2.94 -6.51
N PHE A 48 -4.34 4.03 -5.86
CA PHE A 48 -4.10 5.39 -6.34
C PHE A 48 -2.61 5.69 -6.52
N SER A 49 -1.80 5.37 -5.50
CA SER A 49 -0.34 5.55 -5.55
C SER A 49 0.27 4.73 -6.68
N ALA A 50 -0.05 3.45 -6.78
CA ALA A 50 0.55 2.56 -7.76
C ALA A 50 0.21 2.98 -9.20
N ILE A 51 -1.06 3.28 -9.48
CA ILE A 51 -1.50 3.77 -10.80
C ILE A 51 -0.80 5.07 -11.16
N ASN A 52 -0.75 6.03 -10.24
CA ASN A 52 -0.10 7.30 -10.50
C ASN A 52 1.37 7.11 -10.86
N VAL A 53 2.09 6.22 -10.18
CA VAL A 53 3.50 5.93 -10.47
C VAL A 53 3.67 5.22 -11.82
N ILE A 54 2.79 4.28 -12.16
CA ILE A 54 2.81 3.60 -13.47
C ILE A 54 2.67 4.62 -14.61
N LEU A 55 1.75 5.58 -14.47
CA LEU A 55 1.46 6.58 -15.49
C LEU A 55 2.52 7.69 -15.57
N THR A 56 3.05 8.14 -14.42
CA THR A 56 3.85 9.39 -14.37
C THR A 56 5.35 9.17 -14.17
N SER A 57 5.80 8.00 -13.73
CA SER A 57 7.24 7.77 -13.49
C SER A 57 8.03 7.70 -14.80
N ASN A 58 9.25 8.24 -14.82
CA ASN A 58 10.20 7.99 -15.92
C ASN A 58 11.06 6.73 -15.68
N SER A 59 11.10 6.21 -14.46
CA SER A 59 11.88 5.02 -14.10
C SER A 59 11.10 3.74 -14.43
N LYS A 60 11.66 2.92 -15.33
CA LYS A 60 11.10 1.60 -15.71
C LYS A 60 11.00 0.65 -14.51
N LEU A 61 11.98 0.69 -13.60
CA LEU A 61 12.00 -0.14 -12.40
C LEU A 61 10.86 0.22 -11.45
N PHE A 62 10.59 1.51 -11.23
CA PHE A 62 9.46 1.93 -10.39
C PHE A 62 8.11 1.57 -11.00
N LYS A 63 7.97 1.66 -12.33
CA LYS A 63 6.76 1.15 -13.00
C LYS A 63 6.58 -0.34 -12.78
N PHE A 64 7.67 -1.12 -12.92
CA PHE A 64 7.63 -2.57 -12.71
C PHE A 64 7.20 -2.93 -11.29
N ILE A 65 7.81 -2.33 -10.26
CA ILE A 65 7.43 -2.57 -8.85
C ILE A 65 5.95 -2.26 -8.63
N ASN A 66 5.45 -1.14 -9.16
CA ASN A 66 4.05 -0.76 -8.95
C ASN A 66 3.06 -1.63 -9.74
N MET A 67 3.47 -2.18 -10.88
CA MET A 67 2.68 -3.23 -11.57
C MET A 67 2.61 -4.51 -10.73
N VAL A 68 3.71 -4.92 -10.10
CA VAL A 68 3.72 -6.08 -9.19
C VAL A 68 2.81 -5.86 -7.97
N ILE A 69 2.80 -4.64 -7.41
CA ILE A 69 1.89 -4.26 -6.32
C ILE A 69 0.43 -4.46 -6.75
N ILE A 70 0.03 -3.90 -7.90
CA ILE A 70 -1.34 -4.05 -8.43
C ILE A 70 -1.69 -5.52 -8.67
N LEU A 71 -0.80 -6.30 -9.30
CA LEU A 71 -1.04 -7.72 -9.55
C LEU A 71 -1.22 -8.52 -8.26
N ASN A 72 -0.34 -8.32 -7.27
CA ASN A 72 -0.48 -8.98 -5.97
C ASN A 72 -1.77 -8.56 -5.25
N LEU A 73 -2.20 -7.30 -5.39
CA LEU A 73 -3.44 -6.83 -4.81
C LEU A 73 -4.66 -7.48 -5.47
N ILE A 74 -4.67 -7.63 -6.81
CA ILE A 74 -5.75 -8.30 -7.54
C ILE A 74 -5.80 -9.78 -7.19
N ILE A 75 -4.66 -10.49 -7.30
CA ILE A 75 -4.58 -11.94 -7.01
C ILE A 75 -4.91 -12.19 -5.53
N GLY A 76 -4.32 -11.41 -4.63
CA GLY A 76 -4.59 -11.50 -3.20
C GLY A 76 -6.04 -11.20 -2.85
N GLY A 77 -6.65 -10.22 -3.50
CA GLY A 77 -8.07 -9.88 -3.38
C GLY A 77 -8.97 -11.06 -3.80
N ILE A 78 -8.74 -11.62 -4.98
CA ILE A 78 -9.52 -12.77 -5.49
C ILE A 78 -9.41 -13.96 -4.52
N ILE A 79 -8.20 -14.31 -4.08
CA ILE A 79 -8.02 -15.45 -3.17
C ILE A 79 -8.62 -15.18 -1.79
N SER A 80 -8.57 -13.94 -1.31
CA SER A 80 -9.18 -13.60 -0.01
C SER A 80 -10.70 -13.80 0.01
N ILE A 81 -11.37 -13.69 -1.15
CA ILE A 81 -12.79 -14.01 -1.32
C ILE A 81 -13.02 -15.52 -1.32
N LEU A 82 -12.11 -16.29 -1.94
CA LEU A 82 -12.22 -17.74 -2.07
C LEU A 82 -11.94 -18.50 -0.78
N GLU A 83 -10.92 -18.09 -0.02
CA GLU A 83 -10.40 -18.85 1.14
C GLU A 83 -10.60 -18.11 2.49
N SER A 84 -11.32 -16.99 2.50
CA SER A 84 -11.61 -16.17 3.69
C SER A 84 -10.38 -15.92 4.58
N GLY A 85 -9.57 -14.92 4.24
CA GLY A 85 -8.42 -14.56 5.07
C GLY A 85 -7.38 -13.71 4.38
N LEU A 86 -6.36 -13.31 5.16
CA LEU A 86 -5.18 -12.62 4.63
C LEU A 86 -4.23 -13.64 3.99
N ASN A 87 -4.06 -13.55 2.67
CA ASN A 87 -3.15 -14.42 1.93
C ASN A 87 -1.74 -13.81 1.80
N MET A 88 -0.74 -14.65 1.53
CA MET A 88 0.66 -14.32 1.25
C MET A 88 0.80 -13.23 0.18
N TYR A 89 -0.10 -13.19 -0.82
CA TYR A 89 -0.13 -12.13 -1.84
C TYR A 89 -0.47 -10.75 -1.27
N ILE A 90 -1.33 -10.67 -0.26
CA ILE A 90 -1.65 -9.40 0.41
C ILE A 90 -0.44 -8.93 1.24
N TYR A 91 0.24 -9.86 1.93
CA TYR A 91 1.47 -9.53 2.65
C TYR A 91 2.59 -9.07 1.72
N SER A 92 2.79 -9.73 0.58
CA SER A 92 3.77 -9.31 -0.41
C SER A 92 3.42 -7.95 -1.00
N CYS A 93 2.14 -7.69 -1.31
CA CYS A 93 1.65 -6.38 -1.72
C CYS A 93 2.02 -5.29 -0.71
N LEU A 94 1.73 -5.51 0.58
CA LEU A 94 2.06 -4.56 1.65
C LEU A 94 3.57 -4.32 1.76
N ALA A 95 4.40 -5.37 1.68
CA ALA A 95 5.84 -5.25 1.75
C ALA A 95 6.43 -4.45 0.57
N PHE A 96 6.00 -4.74 -0.66
CA PHE A 96 6.43 -3.95 -1.82
C PHE A 96 5.96 -2.50 -1.75
N THR A 97 4.74 -2.27 -1.26
CA THR A 97 4.17 -0.93 -1.08
C THR A 97 4.97 -0.15 -0.04
N SER A 98 5.32 -0.75 1.10
CA SER A 98 6.12 -0.08 2.13
C SER A 98 7.52 0.25 1.64
N ILE A 99 8.20 -0.68 0.96
CA ILE A 99 9.53 -0.45 0.38
C ILE A 99 9.48 0.71 -0.62
N TYR A 100 8.49 0.69 -1.52
CA TYR A 100 8.31 1.76 -2.51
C TYR A 100 8.07 3.11 -1.83
N CYS A 101 7.19 3.18 -0.82
CA CYS A 101 6.88 4.42 -0.12
C CYS A 101 8.09 5.01 0.62
N ILE A 102 8.93 4.16 1.23
CA ILE A 102 10.18 4.61 1.88
C ILE A 102 11.12 5.22 0.83
N ILE A 103 11.27 4.56 -0.33
CA ILE A 103 12.11 5.07 -1.42
C ILE A 103 11.57 6.41 -1.95
N ASP A 104 10.25 6.52 -2.16
CA ASP A 104 9.62 7.74 -2.68
C ASP A 104 9.76 8.92 -1.71
N MET A 105 9.64 8.67 -0.40
CA MET A 105 9.80 9.70 0.64
C MET A 105 11.25 10.20 0.77
N PHE A 106 12.19 9.28 0.96
CA PHE A 106 13.56 9.63 1.41
C PHE A 106 14.55 9.77 0.25
N TYR A 107 14.40 8.99 -0.81
CA TYR A 107 15.44 8.87 -1.86
C TYR A 107 15.10 9.62 -3.14
N LYS A 108 13.81 9.87 -3.42
CA LYS A 108 13.40 10.60 -4.61
C LYS A 108 13.62 12.10 -4.41
N LYS A 109 14.63 12.65 -5.11
CA LYS A 109 14.91 14.09 -5.15
C LYS A 109 13.69 14.83 -5.71
N VAL A 110 13.36 15.94 -5.05
CA VAL A 110 12.26 16.86 -5.40
C VAL A 110 12.44 17.42 -6.80
#